data_AF-A0A7N1A287-F1
#
_entry.id   AF-A0A7N1A287-F1
#
_cell.length_a   1.000
_cell.length_b   1.000
_cell.length_c   1.000
_cell.angle_alpha   90.00
_cell.angle_beta   90.00
_cell.angle_gamma   90.00
#
_symmetry.space_group_name_H-M   'P 1'
#
loop_
_entity.id
_entity.type
_entity.pdbx_description
1 polymer ?
#
loop_
_entity_poly.entity_id
_entity_poly.type
_entity_poly.pdbx_seq_one_letter_code
_entity_poly.pdbx_strand_id
1 'polypeptide(L)'
;MERTSQWIFSLDIPSDVTVHAAGVPFSLHKFPLILKSGYIRQAVLESREAEKTVLVLPDVPGGSDGFELAAKFCYGIHFDVTPENAATLRCVAEYLEMTEKYAASNLVQRSETYINEVALKTLPAAIAVLRNCESFLSKAEEVELVSRCIDAIAFLACKESQGQVTAAPASRSLLNDDLVVEQWSEDLTSLRIDLFQRVLVAMMSRGFKEAALGSILTLYAHKSLCCLDTYGTGAWKIEAQLAQEKRVVVETLAGLLPRESRAVSASLISVLLRASILVETSEACRVNLERGMGSSLGCAVLDDILIPTYSSSTDDTLFDVDTLHRIVSYHLEFELLGSCGDRESVGKLLESCIAEIASDPNLSVAKFVTLAEVIPDHYKVTEDGVYRAVDIYLKAHPNLSDLERKKVCTVMNCQRLSKEACAHAVQNERLPVYTAVQVLFYEQQGLQAVISEKLMPVEKLCSCSSDNLPAALEMASLQRENEALKLKNLKLKKKLEDMEKREIVRFSGSGSDSSSARDSTAQSSDKPGSLRRKSFINSMSKSLGWFYSFAPIGPAQGRAGTTPANPEACTKPRGHRRHSVS
;
A
#
# COMPACT_ATOMS: atom_id res chain seq x y z
N MET A 1 -43.36 13.39 -19.07
CA MET A 1 -44.66 13.08 -18.41
C MET A 1 -44.73 11.65 -17.89
N GLU A 2 -44.07 10.66 -18.51
CA GLU A 2 -44.18 9.24 -18.11
C GLU A 2 -43.75 8.93 -16.65
N ARG A 3 -42.78 9.67 -16.09
CA ARG A 3 -42.21 9.40 -14.76
C ARG A 3 -43.19 9.66 -13.59
N THR A 4 -44.06 10.66 -13.70
CA THR A 4 -45.08 10.99 -12.67
C THR A 4 -46.35 10.17 -12.80
N SER A 5 -46.73 9.75 -14.02
CA SER A 5 -47.93 8.95 -14.26
C SER A 5 -47.86 7.53 -13.70
N GLN A 6 -46.66 7.03 -13.37
CA GLN A 6 -46.45 5.66 -12.88
C GLN A 6 -46.88 5.45 -11.41
N TRP A 7 -46.94 6.51 -10.59
CA TRP A 7 -47.21 6.36 -9.15
C TRP A 7 -48.27 7.33 -8.60
N ILE A 8 -48.87 8.18 -9.43
CA ILE A 8 -50.02 8.99 -9.05
C ILE A 8 -51.29 8.17 -9.25
N PHE A 9 -51.97 7.81 -8.16
CA PHE A 9 -53.13 6.90 -8.15
C PHE A 9 -54.40 7.44 -8.83
N SER A 10 -54.49 8.75 -9.15
CA SER A 10 -55.64 9.33 -9.86
C SER A 10 -55.21 9.96 -11.18
N LEU A 11 -55.10 9.14 -12.23
CA LEU A 11 -54.94 9.64 -13.60
C LEU A 11 -56.19 10.42 -14.07
N ASP A 12 -57.31 10.26 -13.38
CA ASP A 12 -58.61 10.88 -13.69
C ASP A 12 -58.73 12.35 -13.23
N ILE A 13 -57.80 12.85 -12.42
CA ILE A 13 -57.79 14.25 -11.95
C ILE A 13 -56.65 15.00 -12.67
N PRO A 14 -56.95 16.13 -13.35
CA PRO A 14 -55.91 16.90 -14.02
C PRO A 14 -54.99 17.61 -13.00
N SER A 15 -53.69 17.60 -13.29
CA SER A 15 -52.68 18.33 -12.50
C SER A 15 -52.94 19.83 -12.51
N ASP A 16 -52.94 20.49 -11.35
CA ASP A 16 -53.14 21.94 -11.18
C ASP A 16 -51.81 22.69 -10.92
N VAL A 17 -50.69 21.98 -10.79
CA VAL A 17 -49.34 22.54 -10.66
C VAL A 17 -48.33 21.74 -11.48
N THR A 18 -47.34 22.44 -12.05
CA THR A 18 -46.16 21.82 -12.64
C THR A 18 -44.90 22.32 -11.95
N VAL A 19 -44.12 21.41 -11.38
CA VAL A 19 -42.86 21.73 -10.71
C VAL A 19 -41.71 21.28 -11.59
N HIS A 20 -40.84 22.20 -11.97
CA HIS A 20 -39.59 21.93 -12.67
C HIS A 20 -38.46 21.77 -11.65
N ALA A 21 -38.15 20.53 -11.27
CA ALA A 21 -37.10 20.21 -10.31
C ALA A 21 -35.82 19.78 -11.05
N ALA A 22 -34.74 20.55 -10.89
CA ALA A 22 -33.49 20.38 -11.65
C ALA A 22 -33.73 20.23 -13.18
N GLY A 23 -34.65 21.05 -13.71
CA GLY A 23 -35.03 21.02 -15.13
C GLY A 23 -36.02 19.92 -15.54
N VAL A 24 -36.32 18.94 -14.67
CA VAL A 24 -37.27 17.86 -14.95
C VAL A 24 -38.68 18.27 -14.54
N PRO A 25 -39.69 18.20 -15.44
CA PRO A 25 -41.06 18.61 -15.13
C PRO A 25 -41.87 17.51 -14.43
N PHE A 26 -42.53 17.87 -13.33
CA PHE A 26 -43.45 17.03 -12.57
C PHE A 26 -44.85 17.65 -12.62
N SER A 27 -45.82 16.93 -13.20
CA SER A 27 -47.24 17.34 -13.18
C SER A 27 -47.90 16.78 -11.94
N LEU A 28 -48.29 17.66 -11.01
CA LEU A 28 -48.70 17.32 -9.65
C LEU A 28 -49.98 18.07 -9.24
N HIS A 29 -50.40 17.85 -7.99
CA HIS A 29 -51.55 18.49 -7.36
C HIS A 29 -51.08 19.44 -6.24
N LYS A 30 -51.61 20.65 -6.16
CA LYS A 30 -51.26 21.65 -5.14
C LYS A 30 -51.53 21.13 -3.74
N PHE A 31 -52.71 20.55 -3.53
CA PHE A 31 -53.20 20.17 -2.19
C PHE A 31 -52.26 19.21 -1.43
N PRO A 32 -51.82 18.05 -1.99
CA PRO A 32 -50.84 17.19 -1.31
C PRO A 32 -49.53 17.88 -0.94
N LEU A 33 -49.05 18.78 -1.80
CA LEU A 33 -47.76 19.45 -1.63
C LEU A 33 -47.83 20.54 -0.55
N ILE A 34 -48.81 21.45 -0.62
CA ILE A 34 -48.92 22.58 0.32
C ILE A 34 -49.24 22.15 1.75
N LEU A 35 -49.81 20.95 1.93
CA LEU A 35 -50.06 20.39 3.27
C LEU A 35 -48.77 20.03 3.99
N LYS A 36 -47.73 19.62 3.26
CA LYS A 36 -46.49 19.12 3.86
C LYS A 36 -45.25 19.97 3.60
N SER A 37 -45.27 20.88 2.61
CA SER A 37 -44.16 21.77 2.29
C SER A 37 -44.52 23.23 2.51
N GLY A 38 -43.74 23.90 3.36
CA GLY A 38 -43.83 25.34 3.57
C GLY A 38 -43.41 26.15 2.36
N TYR A 39 -42.29 25.75 1.75
CA TYR A 39 -41.76 26.39 0.56
C TYR A 39 -42.78 26.37 -0.59
N ILE A 40 -43.36 25.20 -0.89
CA ILE A 40 -44.33 25.08 -1.97
C ILE A 40 -45.63 25.83 -1.61
N ARG A 41 -46.06 25.78 -0.35
CA ARG A 41 -47.22 26.58 0.10
C ARG A 41 -47.00 28.06 -0.17
N GLN A 42 -45.85 28.61 0.21
CA GLN A 42 -45.52 30.01 0.00
C GLN A 42 -45.41 30.34 -1.50
N ALA A 43 -44.70 29.51 -2.27
CA ALA A 43 -44.53 29.71 -3.71
C ALA A 43 -45.87 29.66 -4.49
N VAL A 44 -46.80 28.79 -4.07
CA VAL A 44 -48.16 28.74 -4.65
C VAL A 44 -48.98 29.98 -4.27
N LEU A 45 -48.85 30.49 -3.03
CA LEU A 45 -49.55 31.70 -2.60
C LEU A 45 -49.06 32.96 -3.33
N GLU A 46 -47.78 33.01 -3.69
CA GLU A 46 -47.17 34.12 -4.44
C GLU A 46 -47.46 34.06 -5.95
N SER A 47 -47.85 32.90 -6.46
CA SER A 47 -48.21 32.72 -7.86
C SER A 47 -49.52 33.44 -8.19
N ARG A 48 -49.47 34.35 -9.17
CA ARG A 48 -50.63 35.12 -9.65
C ARG A 48 -51.42 34.42 -10.76
N GLU A 49 -51.04 33.20 -11.14
CA GLU A 49 -51.62 32.47 -12.28
C GLU A 49 -52.82 31.62 -11.84
N ALA A 50 -53.97 31.86 -12.47
CA ALA A 50 -55.26 31.27 -12.07
C ALA A 50 -55.47 29.83 -12.56
N GLU A 51 -54.84 29.40 -13.66
CA GLU A 51 -55.17 28.12 -14.30
C GLU A 51 -54.20 26.97 -13.98
N LYS A 52 -52.88 27.19 -14.11
CA LYS A 52 -51.89 26.15 -13.82
C LYS A 52 -50.58 26.77 -13.33
N THR A 53 -50.28 26.61 -12.05
CA THR A 53 -49.08 27.21 -11.44
C THR A 53 -47.83 26.48 -11.89
N VAL A 54 -46.83 27.21 -12.39
CA VAL A 54 -45.52 26.66 -12.73
C VAL A 54 -44.49 27.10 -11.68
N LEU A 55 -43.84 26.13 -11.03
CA LEU A 55 -42.77 26.37 -10.05
C LEU A 55 -41.44 25.86 -10.61
N VAL A 56 -40.35 26.58 -10.34
CA VAL A 56 -39.00 26.20 -10.81
C VAL A 56 -38.05 26.09 -9.61
N LEU A 57 -37.48 24.90 -9.43
CA LEU A 57 -36.56 24.54 -8.35
C LEU A 57 -35.24 24.06 -8.98
N PRO A 58 -34.35 24.97 -9.41
CA PRO A 58 -33.13 24.59 -10.13
C PRO A 58 -32.14 23.84 -9.22
N ASP A 59 -31.98 24.31 -7.98
CA ASP A 59 -30.94 23.86 -7.05
C ASP A 59 -31.47 22.89 -5.97
N VAL A 60 -32.46 22.06 -6.32
CA VAL A 60 -33.04 21.11 -5.37
C VAL A 60 -31.99 20.05 -4.97
N PRO A 61 -31.77 19.82 -3.66
CA PRO A 61 -30.82 18.81 -3.20
C PRO A 61 -31.19 17.40 -3.69
N GLY A 62 -30.22 16.69 -4.25
CA GLY A 62 -30.43 15.37 -4.87
C GLY A 62 -31.15 15.41 -6.22
N GLY A 63 -31.31 16.60 -6.82
CA GLY A 63 -31.89 16.78 -8.13
C GLY A 63 -33.35 16.33 -8.23
N SER A 64 -33.75 15.91 -9.43
CA SER A 64 -35.12 15.47 -9.69
C SER A 64 -35.52 14.27 -8.83
N ASP A 65 -34.57 13.37 -8.54
CA ASP A 65 -34.83 12.15 -7.79
C ASP A 65 -35.09 12.45 -6.31
N GLY A 66 -34.35 13.43 -5.73
CA GLY A 66 -34.63 13.93 -4.39
C GLY A 66 -36.00 14.59 -4.27
N PHE A 67 -36.37 15.42 -5.26
CA PHE A 67 -37.72 16.00 -5.31
C PHE A 67 -38.81 14.93 -5.48
N GLU A 68 -38.57 13.89 -6.28
CA GLU A 68 -39.52 12.80 -6.49
C GLU A 68 -39.86 12.09 -5.16
N LEU A 69 -38.85 11.81 -4.33
CA LEU A 69 -39.07 11.21 -3.00
C LEU A 69 -39.89 12.13 -2.07
N ALA A 70 -39.59 13.43 -2.07
CA ALA A 70 -40.36 14.42 -1.31
C ALA A 70 -41.82 14.51 -1.79
N ALA A 71 -42.03 14.50 -3.12
CA ALA A 71 -43.36 14.49 -3.72
C ALA A 71 -44.13 13.20 -3.36
N LYS A 72 -43.50 12.03 -3.48
CA LYS A 72 -44.07 10.74 -3.03
C LYS A 72 -44.51 10.81 -1.57
N PHE A 73 -43.69 11.39 -0.70
CA PHE A 73 -44.04 11.61 0.70
C PHE A 73 -45.26 12.52 0.87
N CYS A 74 -45.35 13.64 0.13
CA CYS A 74 -46.51 14.53 0.12
C CYS A 74 -47.81 13.78 -0.26
N TYR A 75 -47.73 12.86 -1.21
CA TYR A 75 -48.84 12.03 -1.65
C TYR A 75 -49.15 10.85 -0.70
N GLY A 76 -48.40 10.68 0.38
CA GLY A 76 -48.59 9.57 1.32
C GLY A 76 -48.14 8.22 0.78
N ILE A 77 -47.32 8.21 -0.27
CA ILE A 77 -46.74 6.99 -0.83
C ILE A 77 -45.65 6.49 0.11
N HIS A 78 -45.75 5.22 0.49
CA HIS A 78 -44.79 4.59 1.37
C HIS A 78 -43.48 4.27 0.63
N PHE A 79 -42.36 4.62 1.24
CA PHE A 79 -41.03 4.17 0.86
C PHE A 79 -40.16 4.06 2.11
N ASP A 80 -39.15 3.20 2.02
CA ASP A 80 -38.23 2.97 3.12
C ASP A 80 -37.13 4.04 3.14
N VAL A 81 -36.80 4.50 4.35
CA VAL A 81 -35.64 5.37 4.56
C VAL A 81 -34.43 4.45 4.75
N THR A 82 -33.42 4.63 3.89
CA THR A 82 -32.23 3.80 3.83
C THR A 82 -30.97 4.67 3.87
N PRO A 83 -29.76 4.12 4.12
CA PRO A 83 -28.53 4.92 4.13
C PRO A 83 -28.27 5.63 2.79
N GLU A 84 -28.76 5.06 1.68
CA GLU A 84 -28.57 5.59 0.33
C GLU A 84 -29.46 6.81 0.03
N ASN A 85 -30.61 6.94 0.69
CA ASN A 85 -31.55 8.05 0.44
C ASN A 85 -31.69 9.02 1.62
N ALA A 86 -31.25 8.66 2.82
CA ALA A 86 -31.45 9.46 4.03
C ALA A 86 -30.87 10.88 3.93
N ALA A 87 -29.66 11.03 3.38
CA ALA A 87 -29.04 12.34 3.18
C ALA A 87 -29.85 13.23 2.25
N THR A 88 -30.29 12.67 1.12
CA THR A 88 -31.12 13.36 0.13
C THR A 88 -32.45 13.78 0.74
N LEU A 89 -33.13 12.87 1.44
CA LEU A 89 -34.40 13.15 2.12
C LEU A 89 -34.25 14.28 3.15
N ARG A 90 -33.19 14.26 3.96
CA ARG A 90 -32.93 15.28 4.97
C ARG A 90 -32.69 16.65 4.35
N CYS A 91 -31.89 16.73 3.29
CA CYS A 91 -31.54 17.99 2.63
C CYS A 91 -32.69 18.56 1.79
N VAL A 92 -33.40 17.72 1.04
CA VAL A 92 -34.56 18.16 0.25
C VAL A 92 -35.72 18.57 1.15
N ALA A 93 -35.93 17.87 2.27
CA ALA A 93 -36.96 18.23 3.23
C ALA A 93 -36.67 19.58 3.91
N GLU A 94 -35.41 19.87 4.22
CA GLU A 94 -35.02 21.20 4.71
C GLU A 94 -35.30 22.26 3.66
N TYR A 95 -34.83 22.03 2.42
CA TYR A 95 -35.00 22.97 1.32
C TYR A 95 -36.48 23.30 1.04
N LEU A 96 -37.36 22.29 1.14
CA LEU A 96 -38.80 22.45 0.94
C LEU A 96 -39.57 22.87 2.20
N GLU A 97 -38.87 23.15 3.30
CA GLU A 97 -39.44 23.47 4.61
C GLU A 97 -40.47 22.43 5.11
N MET A 98 -40.19 21.14 4.91
CA MET A 98 -41.07 20.03 5.29
C MET A 98 -40.95 19.70 6.78
N THR A 99 -41.36 20.66 7.60
CA THR A 99 -41.26 20.63 9.06
C THR A 99 -42.60 20.34 9.74
N GLU A 100 -42.55 20.13 11.05
CA GLU A 100 -43.65 19.83 11.95
C GLU A 100 -44.65 20.97 12.07
N LYS A 101 -44.28 22.17 11.61
CA LYS A 101 -45.19 23.32 11.44
C LYS A 101 -46.31 23.03 10.45
N TYR A 102 -46.08 22.12 9.50
CA TYR A 102 -47.00 21.83 8.40
C TYR A 102 -47.71 20.48 8.55
N ALA A 103 -47.02 19.45 9.04
CA ALA A 103 -47.59 18.12 9.27
C ALA A 103 -46.87 17.41 10.41
N ALA A 104 -47.57 16.59 11.19
CA ALA A 104 -46.94 15.77 12.23
C ALA A 104 -45.99 14.71 11.61
N SER A 105 -44.83 14.49 12.25
CA SER A 105 -43.79 13.56 11.76
C SER A 105 -43.43 13.79 10.29
N ASN A 106 -43.24 15.06 9.93
CA ASN A 106 -42.91 15.47 8.57
C ASN A 106 -41.50 14.99 8.17
N LEU A 107 -41.14 15.19 6.90
CA LEU A 107 -39.98 14.56 6.31
C LEU A 107 -38.64 14.97 6.96
N VAL A 108 -38.51 16.21 7.44
CA VAL A 108 -37.34 16.64 8.23
C VAL A 108 -37.18 15.77 9.47
N GLN A 109 -38.21 15.69 10.33
CA GLN A 109 -38.18 14.87 11.54
C GLN A 109 -37.89 13.40 11.23
N ARG A 110 -38.61 12.84 10.25
CA ARG A 110 -38.52 11.41 9.91
C ARG A 110 -37.13 11.03 9.43
N SER A 111 -36.54 11.84 8.55
CA SER A 111 -35.17 11.61 8.06
C SER A 111 -34.13 11.84 9.16
N GLU A 112 -34.29 12.87 9.98
CA GLU A 112 -33.40 13.20 11.10
C GLU A 112 -33.38 12.10 12.17
N THR A 113 -34.54 11.56 12.55
CA THR A 113 -34.65 10.42 13.48
C THR A 113 -33.90 9.20 12.93
N TYR A 114 -34.13 8.85 11.66
CA TYR A 114 -33.43 7.71 11.04
C TYR A 114 -31.90 7.92 11.03
N ILE A 115 -31.44 9.11 10.64
CA ILE A 115 -30.00 9.42 10.61
C ILE A 115 -29.39 9.23 12.01
N ASN A 116 -29.99 9.82 13.04
CA ASN A 116 -29.42 9.82 14.39
C ASN A 116 -29.54 8.47 15.11
N GLU A 117 -30.66 7.76 14.92
CA GLU A 117 -30.98 6.54 15.66
C GLU A 117 -30.53 5.27 14.94
N VAL A 118 -30.38 5.30 13.61
CA VAL A 118 -30.04 4.13 12.80
C VAL A 118 -28.73 4.34 12.03
N ALA A 119 -28.68 5.31 11.12
CA ALA A 119 -27.57 5.41 10.16
C ALA A 119 -26.22 5.73 10.84
N LEU A 120 -26.20 6.70 11.77
CA LEU A 120 -24.99 7.09 12.49
C LEU A 120 -24.59 6.11 13.63
N LYS A 121 -25.20 4.92 13.69
CA LYS A 121 -24.85 3.87 14.65
C LYS A 121 -23.92 2.81 14.07
N THR A 122 -23.78 2.73 12.75
CA THR A 122 -22.91 1.76 12.09
C THR A 122 -22.00 2.45 11.08
N LEU A 123 -20.78 1.93 10.94
CA LEU A 123 -19.75 2.54 10.11
C LEU A 123 -20.11 2.53 8.61
N PRO A 124 -20.58 1.41 8.02
CA PRO A 124 -20.96 1.40 6.59
C PRO A 124 -22.12 2.34 6.28
N ALA A 125 -23.14 2.44 7.16
CA ALA A 125 -24.26 3.33 6.95
C ALA A 125 -23.86 4.81 7.08
N ALA A 126 -23.01 5.15 8.06
CA ALA A 126 -22.50 6.51 8.21
C ALA A 126 -21.65 6.95 7.01
N ILE A 127 -20.81 6.06 6.47
CA ILE A 127 -20.02 6.30 5.25
C ILE A 127 -20.96 6.46 4.03
N ALA A 128 -21.97 5.61 3.90
CA ALA A 128 -22.94 5.69 2.81
C ALA A 128 -23.71 7.02 2.83
N VAL A 129 -24.17 7.48 4.00
CA VAL A 129 -24.82 8.79 4.15
C VAL A 129 -23.86 9.92 3.76
N LEU A 130 -22.61 9.88 4.23
CA LEU A 130 -21.60 10.87 3.90
C LEU A 130 -21.31 10.94 2.39
N ARG A 131 -21.19 9.78 1.73
CA ARG A 131 -20.96 9.69 0.29
C ARG A 131 -22.11 10.32 -0.51
N ASN A 132 -23.36 10.12 -0.09
CA ASN A 132 -24.50 10.71 -0.78
C ASN A 132 -24.53 12.24 -0.68
N CYS A 133 -23.99 12.82 0.41
CA CYS A 133 -23.86 14.27 0.57
C CYS A 133 -22.99 14.93 -0.50
N GLU A 134 -22.10 14.20 -1.18
CA GLU A 134 -21.20 14.76 -2.21
C GLU A 134 -21.95 15.45 -3.35
N SER A 135 -23.15 14.96 -3.69
CA SER A 135 -23.97 15.52 -4.78
C SER A 135 -24.70 16.82 -4.43
N PHE A 136 -24.73 17.21 -3.14
CA PHE A 136 -25.39 18.43 -2.65
C PHE A 136 -24.69 18.99 -1.40
N LEU A 137 -23.36 19.05 -1.46
CA LEU A 137 -22.51 19.32 -0.29
C LEU A 137 -22.87 20.62 0.43
N SER A 138 -23.19 21.70 -0.31
CA SER A 138 -23.55 22.98 0.30
C SER A 138 -24.77 22.88 1.23
N LYS A 139 -25.82 22.16 0.83
CA LYS A 139 -27.02 22.00 1.67
C LYS A 139 -26.75 21.04 2.82
N ALA A 140 -25.98 19.99 2.58
CA ALA A 140 -25.60 19.02 3.62
C ALA A 140 -24.76 19.65 4.74
N GLU A 141 -23.88 20.59 4.40
CA GLU A 141 -23.12 21.39 5.39
C GLU A 141 -24.03 22.35 6.17
N GLU A 142 -24.98 23.03 5.50
CA GLU A 142 -25.92 23.94 6.15
C GLU A 142 -26.75 23.25 7.24
N VAL A 143 -27.13 21.97 7.04
CA VAL A 143 -27.86 21.16 8.03
C VAL A 143 -26.94 20.34 8.95
N GLU A 144 -25.63 20.63 8.94
CA GLU A 144 -24.60 19.97 9.75
C GLU A 144 -24.58 18.44 9.60
N LEU A 145 -24.99 17.90 8.44
CA LEU A 145 -25.01 16.46 8.22
C LEU A 145 -23.59 15.91 8.00
N VAL A 146 -22.77 16.66 7.25
CA VAL A 146 -21.39 16.25 6.92
C VAL A 146 -20.53 16.12 8.18
N SER A 147 -20.54 17.13 9.05
CA SER A 147 -19.78 17.12 10.32
C SER A 147 -20.23 15.97 11.24
N ARG A 148 -21.54 15.76 11.38
CA ARG A 148 -22.09 14.65 12.18
C ARG A 148 -21.69 13.28 11.64
N CYS A 149 -21.71 13.10 10.32
CA CYS A 149 -21.23 11.87 9.70
C CYS A 149 -19.74 11.64 9.97
N ILE A 150 -18.89 12.67 9.78
CA ILE A 150 -17.45 12.58 10.04
C ILE A 150 -17.18 12.23 11.51
N ASP A 151 -17.86 12.88 12.44
CA ASP A 151 -17.71 12.62 13.87
C ASP A 151 -18.17 11.21 14.27
N ALA A 152 -19.28 10.74 13.70
CA ALA A 152 -19.78 9.38 13.92
C ALA A 152 -18.81 8.33 13.36
N ILE A 153 -18.33 8.51 12.12
CA ILE A 153 -17.34 7.62 11.49
C ILE A 153 -16.08 7.56 12.33
N ALA A 154 -15.53 8.71 12.73
CA ALA A 154 -14.32 8.76 13.52
C ALA A 154 -14.51 8.13 14.91
N PHE A 155 -15.64 8.37 15.58
CA PHE A 155 -15.98 7.73 16.85
C PHE A 155 -16.10 6.21 16.72
N LEU A 156 -16.85 5.72 15.72
CA LEU A 156 -17.09 4.30 15.51
C LEU A 156 -15.81 3.56 15.11
N ALA A 157 -15.00 4.10 14.20
CA ALA A 157 -13.72 3.52 13.80
C ALA A 157 -12.73 3.41 14.97
N CYS A 158 -12.63 4.46 15.80
CA CYS A 158 -11.80 4.42 17.00
C CYS A 158 -12.34 3.43 18.04
N LYS A 159 -13.66 3.39 18.25
CA LYS A 159 -14.31 2.47 19.19
C LYS A 159 -14.10 1.01 18.77
N GLU A 160 -14.19 0.70 17.49
CA GLU A 160 -13.99 -0.66 16.98
C GLU A 160 -12.53 -1.09 17.09
N SER A 161 -11.58 -0.18 16.81
CA SER A 161 -10.14 -0.41 16.98
C SER A 161 -9.70 -0.59 18.45
N GLN A 162 -10.43 0.01 19.40
CA GLN A 162 -10.17 -0.08 20.84
C GLN A 162 -11.01 -1.18 21.55
N GLY A 163 -12.17 -1.53 20.99
CA GLY A 163 -13.27 -2.22 21.67
C GLY A 163 -13.14 -3.73 21.78
N GLN A 164 -12.14 -4.36 21.17
CA GLN A 164 -11.92 -5.79 21.31
C GLN A 164 -11.05 -6.15 22.52
N VAL A 165 -11.14 -5.40 23.63
CA VAL A 165 -10.39 -5.67 24.88
C VAL A 165 -11.17 -6.53 25.89
N THR A 166 -12.51 -6.67 25.79
CA THR A 166 -13.34 -7.32 26.82
C THR A 166 -13.68 -8.81 26.58
N ALA A 167 -13.24 -9.44 25.48
CA ALA A 167 -13.29 -10.89 25.31
C ALA A 167 -11.90 -11.51 25.61
N ALA A 168 -11.89 -12.57 26.42
CA ALA A 168 -10.76 -13.24 27.07
C ALA A 168 -9.40 -13.24 26.34
N PRO A 169 -8.26 -13.19 27.07
CA PRO A 169 -6.92 -12.96 26.51
C PRO A 169 -6.26 -14.19 25.86
N ALA A 170 -7.03 -15.21 25.47
CA ALA A 170 -6.48 -16.43 24.86
C ALA A 170 -6.80 -16.45 23.37
N SER A 171 -5.81 -16.09 22.55
CA SER A 171 -5.80 -16.12 21.06
C SER A 171 -6.16 -14.80 20.37
N ARG A 172 -5.41 -13.72 20.63
CA ARG A 172 -5.37 -12.56 19.72
C ARG A 172 -4.18 -12.70 18.77
N SER A 173 -4.46 -13.11 17.55
CA SER A 173 -3.53 -13.04 16.42
C SER A 173 -3.56 -11.62 15.86
N LEU A 174 -2.40 -11.09 15.45
CA LEU A 174 -2.26 -9.77 14.78
C LEU A 174 -3.09 -9.65 13.49
N LEU A 175 -3.59 -10.78 12.97
CA LEU A 175 -4.39 -10.88 11.75
C LEU A 175 -5.83 -10.34 11.89
N ASN A 176 -6.34 -10.17 13.12
CA ASN A 176 -7.73 -9.78 13.32
C ASN A 176 -7.95 -8.25 13.25
N ASP A 177 -6.93 -7.44 13.54
CA ASP A 177 -7.03 -5.97 13.44
C ASP A 177 -7.04 -5.53 11.96
N ASP A 178 -6.27 -6.21 11.09
CA ASP A 178 -6.26 -5.98 9.64
C ASP A 178 -7.60 -6.36 8.98
N LEU A 179 -8.16 -7.52 9.31
CA LEU A 179 -9.44 -8.00 8.76
C LEU A 179 -10.64 -7.10 9.11
N VAL A 180 -10.62 -6.43 10.27
CA VAL A 180 -11.70 -5.51 10.69
C VAL A 180 -11.59 -4.17 9.98
N VAL A 181 -10.37 -3.67 9.76
CA VAL A 181 -10.14 -2.44 8.97
C VAL A 181 -10.47 -2.68 7.49
N GLU A 182 -10.22 -3.87 6.96
CA GLU A 182 -10.57 -4.25 5.58
C GLU A 182 -12.07 -4.10 5.26
N GLN A 183 -12.97 -4.39 6.22
CA GLN A 183 -14.41 -4.45 5.95
C GLN A 183 -15.07 -3.10 5.60
N TRP A 184 -14.60 -1.99 6.17
CA TRP A 184 -15.16 -0.65 5.92
C TRP A 184 -14.16 0.31 5.27
N SER A 185 -12.88 -0.06 5.19
CA SER A 185 -11.88 0.73 4.46
C SER A 185 -12.22 0.81 2.98
N GLU A 186 -12.79 -0.24 2.38
CA GLU A 186 -13.24 -0.19 0.99
C GLU A 186 -14.30 0.89 0.75
N ASP A 187 -15.30 0.97 1.63
CA ASP A 187 -16.34 1.99 1.57
C ASP A 187 -15.75 3.39 1.79
N LEU A 188 -14.83 3.52 2.75
CA LEU A 188 -14.17 4.79 3.03
C LEU A 188 -13.35 5.30 1.84
N THR A 189 -12.69 4.39 1.11
CA THR A 189 -11.94 4.75 -0.11
C THR A 189 -12.81 5.15 -1.30
N SER A 190 -14.13 4.99 -1.20
CA SER A 190 -15.06 5.50 -2.22
C SER A 190 -15.38 6.98 -2.08
N LEU A 191 -15.00 7.61 -0.96
CA LEU A 191 -15.18 9.04 -0.73
C LEU A 191 -14.23 9.88 -1.60
N ARG A 192 -14.72 11.05 -2.01
CA ARG A 192 -13.85 12.11 -2.57
C ARG A 192 -12.73 12.48 -1.60
N ILE A 193 -11.59 12.87 -2.16
CA ILE A 193 -10.36 13.16 -1.40
C ILE A 193 -10.57 14.19 -0.27
N ASP A 194 -11.41 15.20 -0.49
CA ASP A 194 -11.70 16.24 0.52
C ASP A 194 -12.47 15.69 1.73
N LEU A 195 -13.46 14.82 1.51
CA LEU A 195 -14.18 14.16 2.60
C LEU A 195 -13.33 13.08 3.27
N PHE A 196 -12.58 12.30 2.48
CA PHE A 196 -11.64 11.30 2.97
C PHE A 196 -10.60 11.93 3.92
N GLN A 197 -10.00 13.06 3.53
CA GLN A 197 -9.07 13.81 4.36
C GLN A 197 -9.72 14.25 5.68
N ARG A 198 -10.92 14.83 5.63
CA ARG A 198 -11.63 15.29 6.84
C ARG A 198 -11.95 14.14 7.78
N VAL A 199 -12.35 12.98 7.25
CA VAL A 199 -12.58 11.77 8.05
C VAL A 199 -11.29 11.31 8.71
N LEU A 200 -10.19 11.18 7.96
CA LEU A 200 -8.92 10.73 8.52
C LEU A 200 -8.38 11.71 9.57
N VAL A 201 -8.48 13.02 9.36
CA VAL A 201 -8.11 14.02 10.37
C VAL A 201 -8.95 13.86 11.65
N ALA A 202 -10.26 13.65 11.52
CA ALA A 202 -11.13 13.41 12.66
C ALA A 202 -10.79 12.09 13.39
N MET A 203 -10.43 11.03 12.66
CA MET A 203 -9.95 9.76 13.23
C MET A 203 -8.63 9.93 13.98
N MET A 204 -7.66 10.63 13.39
CA MET A 204 -6.36 10.93 14.02
C MET A 204 -6.54 11.74 15.31
N SER A 205 -7.41 12.76 15.31
CA SER A 205 -7.71 13.56 16.51
C SER A 205 -8.32 12.75 17.66
N ARG A 206 -8.92 11.59 17.36
CA ARG A 206 -9.52 10.66 18.33
C ARG A 206 -8.58 9.50 18.71
N GLY A 207 -7.34 9.53 18.23
CA GLY A 207 -6.33 8.52 18.57
C GLY A 207 -6.47 7.20 17.81
N PHE A 208 -6.91 7.25 16.55
CA PHE A 208 -6.85 6.08 15.68
C PHE A 208 -5.39 5.61 15.47
N LYS A 209 -5.15 4.30 15.44
CA LYS A 209 -3.79 3.73 15.40
C LYS A 209 -3.09 4.07 14.07
N GLU A 210 -1.83 4.53 14.13
CA GLU A 210 -1.07 4.92 12.94
C GLU A 210 -0.81 3.75 11.97
N ALA A 211 -0.58 2.54 12.47
CA ALA A 211 -0.37 1.36 11.62
C ALA A 211 -1.61 1.03 10.77
N ALA A 212 -2.81 1.10 11.36
CA ALA A 212 -4.07 0.90 10.63
C ALA A 212 -4.34 2.04 9.63
N LEU A 213 -3.92 3.27 9.96
CA LEU A 213 -3.98 4.41 9.05
C LEU A 213 -3.14 4.17 7.79
N GLY A 214 -1.94 3.59 7.93
CA GLY A 214 -1.07 3.21 6.82
C GLY A 214 -1.77 2.28 5.81
N SER A 215 -2.51 1.28 6.28
CA SER A 215 -3.28 0.36 5.42
C SER A 215 -4.39 1.08 4.66
N ILE A 216 -5.15 1.95 5.33
CA ILE A 216 -6.24 2.73 4.69
C ILE A 216 -5.68 3.67 3.62
N LEU A 217 -4.57 4.38 3.92
CA LEU A 217 -3.89 5.25 2.96
C LEU A 217 -3.34 4.46 1.77
N THR A 218 -2.80 3.26 2.01
CA THR A 218 -2.33 2.36 0.95
C THR A 218 -3.46 1.95 0.02
N LEU A 219 -4.61 1.55 0.58
CA LEU A 219 -5.78 1.18 -0.20
C LEU A 219 -6.32 2.36 -1.03
N TYR A 220 -6.39 3.56 -0.43
CA TYR A 220 -6.81 4.77 -1.14
C TYR A 220 -5.85 5.11 -2.27
N ALA A 221 -4.54 5.11 -2.01
CA ALA A 221 -3.51 5.37 -3.01
C ALA A 221 -3.61 4.38 -4.17
N HIS A 222 -3.74 3.09 -3.88
CA HIS A 222 -3.86 2.06 -4.93
C HIS A 222 -5.11 2.29 -5.79
N LYS A 223 -6.29 2.54 -5.19
CA LYS A 223 -7.53 2.79 -5.97
C LYS A 223 -7.50 4.10 -6.74
N SER A 224 -6.94 5.16 -6.16
CA SER A 224 -6.96 6.50 -6.75
C SER A 224 -5.84 6.72 -7.77
N LEU A 225 -4.71 6.02 -7.64
CA LEU A 225 -3.53 6.19 -8.49
C LEU A 225 -3.30 5.02 -9.47
N CYS A 226 -4.17 3.99 -9.50
CA CYS A 226 -4.02 2.83 -10.40
C CYS A 226 -3.94 3.17 -11.89
N CYS A 227 -4.46 4.32 -12.31
CA CYS A 227 -4.38 4.79 -13.68
C CYS A 227 -3.02 5.41 -14.04
N LEU A 228 -2.14 5.63 -13.05
CA LEU A 228 -0.79 6.14 -13.27
C LEU A 228 0.15 4.96 -13.51
N ASP A 229 0.91 5.02 -14.59
CA ASP A 229 2.03 4.11 -14.80
C ASP A 229 3.23 4.60 -13.95
N THR A 230 3.17 4.30 -12.66
CA THR A 230 4.25 4.65 -11.72
C THR A 230 5.51 3.82 -11.94
N TYR A 231 5.47 2.76 -12.75
CA TYR A 231 6.58 1.84 -12.99
C TYR A 231 7.31 2.09 -14.32
N GLY A 232 6.90 3.09 -15.10
CA GLY A 232 7.63 3.52 -16.29
C GLY A 232 7.46 2.60 -17.51
N THR A 233 6.42 1.77 -17.54
CA THR A 233 6.15 0.84 -18.66
C THR A 233 5.61 1.50 -19.94
N GLY A 234 5.32 2.81 -19.94
CA GLY A 234 5.04 3.57 -21.14
C GLY A 234 4.80 5.06 -20.89
N ALA A 235 5.17 5.89 -21.87
CA ALA A 235 4.86 7.32 -21.89
C ALA A 235 3.37 7.55 -22.18
N TRP A 236 2.53 7.42 -21.16
CA TRP A 236 1.11 7.77 -21.27
C TRP A 236 0.96 9.26 -21.03
N LYS A 237 0.51 9.98 -22.06
CA LYS A 237 0.16 11.39 -21.94
C LYS A 237 -1.10 11.51 -21.09
N ILE A 238 -0.92 11.79 -19.80
CA ILE A 238 -2.04 12.04 -18.88
C ILE A 238 -2.73 13.34 -19.30
N GLU A 239 -4.06 13.33 -19.38
CA GLU A 239 -4.84 14.53 -19.65
C GLU A 239 -4.64 15.56 -18.52
N ALA A 240 -4.49 16.85 -18.85
CA ALA A 240 -4.14 17.89 -17.89
C ALA A 240 -5.12 17.99 -16.71
N GLN A 241 -6.42 17.78 -16.96
CA GLN A 241 -7.44 17.78 -15.91
C GLN A 241 -7.28 16.58 -14.96
N LEU A 242 -7.07 15.38 -15.51
CA LEU A 242 -6.81 14.19 -14.72
C LEU A 242 -5.50 14.34 -13.91
N ALA A 243 -4.45 14.89 -14.51
CA ALA A 243 -3.19 15.17 -13.82
C ALA A 243 -3.38 16.10 -12.61
N GLN A 244 -4.18 17.16 -12.76
CA GLN A 244 -4.49 18.08 -11.67
C GLN A 244 -5.28 17.40 -10.55
N GLU A 245 -6.27 16.55 -10.90
CA GLU A 245 -7.01 15.78 -9.90
C GLU A 245 -6.10 14.82 -9.13
N LYS A 246 -5.21 14.10 -9.81
CA LYS A 246 -4.24 13.20 -9.17
C LYS A 246 -3.20 13.94 -8.34
N ARG A 247 -2.80 15.14 -8.75
CA ARG A 247 -1.91 16.02 -7.97
C ARG A 247 -2.50 16.34 -6.60
N VAL A 248 -3.77 16.75 -6.55
CA VAL A 248 -4.48 17.04 -5.29
C VAL A 248 -4.54 15.80 -4.41
N VAL A 249 -4.80 14.63 -4.99
CA VAL A 249 -4.78 13.35 -4.27
C VAL A 249 -3.41 13.07 -3.65
N VAL A 250 -2.33 13.12 -4.43
CA VAL A 250 -0.97 12.81 -3.94
C VAL A 250 -0.56 13.77 -2.82
N GLU A 251 -0.79 15.07 -3.00
CA GLU A 251 -0.43 16.07 -1.98
C GLU A 251 -1.24 15.89 -0.68
N THR A 252 -2.51 15.54 -0.80
CA THR A 252 -3.37 15.28 0.36
C THR A 252 -2.91 14.03 1.10
N LEU A 253 -2.63 12.93 0.37
CA LEU A 253 -2.13 11.68 0.97
C LEU A 253 -0.77 11.91 1.64
N ALA A 254 0.15 12.63 1.01
CA ALA A 254 1.44 12.99 1.59
C ALA A 254 1.29 13.82 2.88
N GLY A 255 0.29 14.70 2.95
CA GLY A 255 -0.04 15.47 4.15
C GLY A 255 -0.70 14.67 5.28
N LEU A 256 -1.23 13.48 4.98
CA LEU A 256 -1.87 12.58 5.94
C LEU A 256 -0.94 11.48 6.46
N LEU A 257 0.28 11.37 5.92
CA LEU A 257 1.26 10.38 6.38
C LEU A 257 1.63 10.64 7.85
N PRO A 258 1.56 9.61 8.72
CA PRO A 258 2.14 9.66 10.06
C PRO A 258 3.57 10.18 10.07
N ARG A 259 3.91 10.96 11.11
CA ARG A 259 5.27 11.48 11.28
C ARG A 259 6.24 10.39 11.73
N GLU A 260 5.75 9.32 12.36
CA GLU A 260 6.56 8.19 12.76
C GLU A 260 6.78 7.25 11.56
N SER A 261 8.01 7.26 11.03
CA SER A 261 8.41 6.57 9.80
C SER A 261 8.11 5.06 9.75
N ARG A 262 7.81 4.40 10.88
CA ARG A 262 7.53 2.96 10.94
C ARG A 262 6.07 2.58 10.74
N ALA A 263 5.14 3.53 10.79
CA ALA A 263 3.71 3.24 10.65
C ALA A 263 3.28 3.00 9.20
N VAL A 264 4.08 3.46 8.22
CA VAL A 264 3.78 3.40 6.79
C VAL A 264 4.78 2.52 6.06
N SER A 265 4.31 1.74 5.09
CA SER A 265 5.18 0.92 4.25
C SER A 265 6.05 1.77 3.31
N ALA A 266 7.30 1.36 3.11
CA ALA A 266 8.18 1.97 2.12
C ALA A 266 7.56 1.97 0.71
N SER A 267 6.82 0.92 0.38
CA SER A 267 6.06 0.80 -0.87
C SER A 267 5.02 1.92 -1.06
N LEU A 268 4.25 2.29 -0.03
CA LEU A 268 3.31 3.41 -0.16
C LEU A 268 4.05 4.72 -0.44
N ILE A 269 5.13 5.00 0.29
CA ILE A 269 5.93 6.22 0.11
C ILE A 269 6.53 6.24 -1.31
N SER A 270 7.03 5.10 -1.79
CA SER A 270 7.56 4.95 -3.15
C SER A 270 6.50 5.24 -4.22
N VAL A 271 5.30 4.67 -4.09
CA VAL A 271 4.19 4.91 -5.02
C VAL A 271 3.80 6.39 -5.03
N LEU A 272 3.71 7.02 -3.86
CA LEU A 272 3.42 8.45 -3.75
C LEU A 272 4.53 9.30 -4.35
N LEU A 273 5.81 8.97 -4.11
CA LEU A 273 6.95 9.69 -4.65
C LEU A 273 6.98 9.62 -6.19
N ARG A 274 6.82 8.42 -6.75
CA ARG A 274 6.70 8.21 -8.20
C ARG A 274 5.55 8.99 -8.81
N ALA A 275 4.35 8.88 -8.21
CA ALA A 275 3.19 9.64 -8.64
C ALA A 275 3.43 11.15 -8.54
N SER A 276 4.12 11.62 -7.50
CA SER A 276 4.41 13.05 -7.26
C SER A 276 5.32 13.67 -8.32
N ILE A 277 6.27 12.88 -8.85
CA ILE A 277 7.14 13.26 -9.95
C ILE A 277 6.33 13.28 -11.25
N LEU A 278 5.57 12.20 -11.51
CA LEU A 278 4.78 12.05 -12.73
C LEU A 278 3.72 13.14 -12.93
N VAL A 279 3.03 13.56 -11.86
CA VAL A 279 1.99 14.60 -11.91
C VAL A 279 2.51 16.00 -11.53
N GLU A 280 3.82 16.14 -11.33
CA GLU A 280 4.51 17.39 -10.98
C GLU A 280 3.84 18.11 -9.79
N THR A 281 3.83 17.48 -8.61
CA THR A 281 3.32 18.13 -7.37
C THR A 281 4.22 19.28 -6.91
N SER A 282 3.84 19.96 -5.82
CA SER A 282 4.70 20.94 -5.17
C SER A 282 6.05 20.36 -4.73
N GLU A 283 7.10 21.19 -4.78
CA GLU A 283 8.44 20.80 -4.33
C GLU A 283 8.45 20.38 -2.85
N ALA A 284 7.68 21.06 -2.01
CA ALA A 284 7.52 20.70 -0.60
C ALA A 284 6.94 19.29 -0.42
N CYS A 285 5.99 18.88 -1.26
CA CYS A 285 5.44 17.52 -1.25
C CYS A 285 6.51 16.49 -1.63
N ARG A 286 7.25 16.72 -2.73
CA ARG A 286 8.33 15.81 -3.16
C ARG A 286 9.42 15.67 -2.10
N VAL A 287 9.91 16.77 -1.55
CA VAL A 287 10.93 16.77 -0.49
C VAL A 287 10.45 16.03 0.75
N ASN A 288 9.18 16.20 1.13
CA ASN A 288 8.60 15.47 2.26
C ASN A 288 8.60 13.94 2.00
N LEU A 289 8.20 13.52 0.80
CA LEU A 289 8.19 12.11 0.40
C LEU A 289 9.61 11.52 0.30
N GLU A 290 10.57 12.27 -0.25
CA GLU A 290 11.98 11.87 -0.30
C GLU A 290 12.55 11.67 1.11
N ARG A 291 12.26 12.59 2.04
CA ARG A 291 12.66 12.46 3.44
C ARG A 291 12.01 11.26 4.11
N GLY A 292 10.71 11.06 3.87
CA GLY A 292 9.97 9.89 4.35
C GLY A 292 10.60 8.58 3.85
N MET A 293 10.98 8.52 2.58
CA MET A 293 11.64 7.36 1.99
C MET A 293 13.02 7.13 2.61
N GLY A 294 13.79 8.19 2.85
CA GLY A 294 15.08 8.13 3.53
C GLY A 294 14.97 7.51 4.94
N SER A 295 13.94 7.88 5.71
CA SER A 295 13.68 7.29 7.03
C SER A 295 13.25 5.82 6.95
N SER A 296 12.55 5.42 5.88
CA SER A 296 12.00 4.07 5.71
C SER A 296 12.91 3.08 4.95
N LEU A 297 14.15 3.47 4.59
CA LEU A 297 15.11 2.60 3.87
C LEU A 297 15.37 1.26 4.58
N GLY A 298 15.34 1.23 5.92
CA GLY A 298 15.55 -0.01 6.68
C GLY A 298 14.49 -1.10 6.46
N CYS A 299 13.34 -0.74 5.89
CA CYS A 299 12.24 -1.66 5.58
C CYS A 299 11.91 -1.72 4.08
N ALA A 300 12.69 -1.02 3.24
CA ALA A 300 12.44 -0.92 1.81
C ALA A 300 13.00 -2.14 1.05
N VAL A 301 12.38 -2.45 -0.08
CA VAL A 301 12.95 -3.36 -1.08
C VAL A 301 13.52 -2.57 -2.27
N LEU A 302 14.27 -3.26 -3.13
CA LEU A 302 14.94 -2.63 -4.29
C LEU A 302 13.93 -1.87 -5.17
N ASP A 303 12.78 -2.49 -5.43
CA ASP A 303 11.70 -1.90 -6.22
C ASP A 303 11.10 -0.64 -5.57
N ASP A 304 11.22 -0.43 -4.27
CA ASP A 304 10.69 0.78 -3.64
C ASP A 304 11.59 2.00 -3.89
N ILE A 305 12.88 1.79 -4.15
CA ILE A 305 13.89 2.84 -4.21
C ILE A 305 14.22 3.23 -5.66
N LEU A 306 14.07 2.29 -6.60
CA LEU A 306 14.30 2.56 -8.01
C LEU A 306 13.19 3.45 -8.56
N ILE A 307 13.46 4.75 -8.72
CA ILE A 307 12.50 5.71 -9.29
C ILE A 307 12.77 5.82 -10.80
N PRO A 308 11.81 5.46 -11.67
CA PRO A 308 11.97 5.63 -13.11
C PRO A 308 12.05 7.10 -13.51
N THR A 309 12.78 7.40 -14.58
CA THR A 309 12.67 8.69 -15.26
C THR A 309 11.44 8.68 -16.18
N TYR A 310 10.61 9.72 -16.14
CA TYR A 310 9.38 9.81 -16.94
C TYR A 310 9.53 10.67 -18.21
N SER A 311 10.76 10.92 -18.66
CA SER A 311 11.02 11.67 -19.88
C SER A 311 10.81 10.81 -21.12
N SER A 312 10.45 11.45 -22.23
CA SER A 312 10.19 10.77 -23.51
C SER A 312 11.43 10.64 -24.40
N SER A 313 12.59 11.11 -23.94
CA SER A 313 13.85 11.05 -24.67
C SER A 313 14.52 9.71 -24.48
N THR A 314 14.95 9.09 -25.58
CA THR A 314 15.70 7.83 -25.59
C THR A 314 17.13 7.97 -25.03
N ASP A 315 17.60 9.21 -24.89
CA ASP A 315 18.94 9.55 -24.40
C ASP A 315 18.98 9.77 -22.88
N ASP A 316 17.84 9.71 -22.19
CA ASP A 316 17.77 9.91 -20.75
C ASP A 316 18.09 8.62 -19.98
N THR A 317 18.53 8.78 -18.73
CA THR A 317 18.75 7.64 -17.83
C THR A 317 17.42 6.95 -17.51
N LEU A 318 17.43 5.63 -17.40
CA LEU A 318 16.26 4.81 -17.05
C LEU A 318 15.73 5.15 -15.65
N PHE A 319 16.62 5.55 -14.74
CA PHE A 319 16.30 5.90 -13.36
C PHE A 319 16.69 7.33 -13.02
N ASP A 320 15.91 7.93 -12.11
CA ASP A 320 16.19 9.24 -11.52
C ASP A 320 17.21 9.11 -10.39
N VAL A 321 18.49 9.21 -10.79
CA VAL A 321 19.65 9.15 -9.89
C VAL A 321 19.66 10.31 -8.90
N ASP A 322 19.15 11.48 -9.29
CA ASP A 322 19.19 12.68 -8.47
C ASP A 322 18.21 12.54 -7.28
N THR A 323 17.03 11.98 -7.52
CA THR A 323 16.07 11.64 -6.45
C THR A 323 16.64 10.59 -5.51
N LEU A 324 17.28 9.54 -6.04
CA LEU A 324 17.94 8.54 -5.21
C LEU A 324 19.02 9.14 -4.30
N HIS A 325 19.89 9.99 -4.86
CA HIS A 325 20.93 10.67 -4.10
C HIS A 325 20.34 11.47 -2.92
N ARG A 326 19.23 12.18 -3.14
CA ARG A 326 18.53 12.92 -2.07
C ARG A 326 17.97 12.01 -0.99
N ILE A 327 17.34 10.89 -1.37
CA ILE A 327 16.82 9.88 -0.43
C ILE A 327 17.95 9.36 0.48
N VAL A 328 19.09 8.99 -0.10
CA VAL A 328 20.23 8.49 0.68
C VAL A 328 20.80 9.59 1.58
N SER A 329 20.90 10.83 1.08
CA SER A 329 21.37 11.97 1.89
C SER A 329 20.48 12.19 3.12
N TYR A 330 19.14 12.16 2.96
CA TYR A 330 18.20 12.26 4.08
C TYR A 330 18.30 11.09 5.07
N HIS A 331 18.57 9.88 4.58
CA HIS A 331 18.80 8.73 5.45
C HIS A 331 20.00 8.95 6.38
N LEU A 332 21.11 9.45 5.82
CA LEU A 332 22.33 9.73 6.58
C LEU A 332 22.12 10.86 7.60
N GLU A 333 21.37 11.90 7.24
CA GLU A 333 20.95 12.94 8.19
C GLU A 333 20.14 12.35 9.35
N PHE A 334 19.22 11.42 9.07
CA PHE A 334 18.41 10.77 10.09
C PHE A 334 19.21 9.80 10.98
N GLU A 335 20.25 9.15 10.43
CA GLU A 335 21.17 8.31 11.20
C GLU A 335 21.89 9.12 12.28
N LEU A 336 22.37 10.33 11.93
CA LEU A 336 23.05 11.24 12.87
C LEU A 336 22.15 11.67 14.04
N LEU A 337 20.83 11.67 13.84
CA LEU A 337 19.83 11.99 14.86
C LEU A 337 19.48 10.79 15.78
N GLY A 338 20.16 9.64 15.62
CA GLY A 338 20.06 8.51 16.54
C GLY A 338 19.19 7.34 16.05
N SER A 339 19.00 7.21 14.72
CA SER A 339 18.27 6.07 14.16
C SER A 339 19.03 4.75 14.30
N CYS A 340 18.41 3.76 14.94
CA CYS A 340 18.90 2.38 15.05
C CYS A 340 18.22 1.50 13.99
N GLY A 341 18.56 1.76 12.72
CA GLY A 341 18.20 0.87 11.60
C GLY A 341 19.25 -0.22 11.40
N ASP A 342 18.86 -1.32 10.75
CA ASP A 342 19.82 -2.35 10.33
C ASP A 342 20.68 -1.81 9.17
N ARG A 343 21.85 -1.26 9.53
CA ARG A 343 22.78 -0.64 8.58
C ARG A 343 23.26 -1.62 7.52
N GLU A 344 23.35 -2.91 7.86
CA GLU A 344 23.84 -3.93 6.93
C GLU A 344 22.82 -4.21 5.82
N SER A 345 21.53 -4.32 6.15
CA SER A 345 20.49 -4.49 5.12
C SER A 345 20.35 -3.25 4.25
N VAL A 346 20.40 -2.04 4.82
CA VAL A 346 20.40 -0.80 4.04
C VAL A 346 21.61 -0.73 3.12
N GLY A 347 22.82 -1.08 3.61
CA GLY A 347 24.04 -1.12 2.79
C GLY A 347 23.89 -2.06 1.58
N LYS A 348 23.42 -3.30 1.80
CA LYS A 348 23.17 -4.28 0.73
C LYS A 348 22.11 -3.82 -0.27
N LEU A 349 21.08 -3.14 0.21
CA LEU A 349 20.02 -2.59 -0.61
C LEU A 349 20.55 -1.49 -1.54
N LEU A 350 21.34 -0.56 -0.99
CA LEU A 350 21.98 0.52 -1.75
C LEU A 350 23.01 -0.04 -2.76
N GLU A 351 23.82 -1.03 -2.38
CA GLU A 351 24.73 -1.72 -3.31
C GLU A 351 23.99 -2.41 -4.46
N SER A 352 22.84 -3.02 -4.17
CA SER A 352 21.99 -3.64 -5.20
C SER A 352 21.36 -2.59 -6.11
N CYS A 353 20.97 -1.44 -5.56
CA CYS A 353 20.43 -0.30 -6.30
C CYS A 353 21.45 0.30 -7.26
N ILE A 354 22.68 0.55 -6.80
CA ILE A 354 23.76 1.05 -7.67
C ILE A 354 24.07 0.04 -8.77
N ALA A 355 24.09 -1.26 -8.45
CA ALA A 355 24.31 -2.30 -9.45
C ALA A 355 23.23 -2.33 -10.54
N GLU A 356 21.96 -2.12 -10.19
CA GLU A 356 20.86 -2.03 -11.14
C GLU A 356 20.98 -0.78 -12.02
N ILE A 357 21.24 0.38 -11.40
CA ILE A 357 21.43 1.66 -12.11
C ILE A 357 22.65 1.62 -13.02
N ALA A 358 23.71 0.92 -12.62
CA ALA A 358 24.94 0.75 -13.41
C ALA A 358 24.72 0.03 -14.75
N SER A 359 23.61 -0.71 -14.90
CA SER A 359 23.26 -1.39 -16.15
C SER A 359 22.73 -0.45 -17.23
N ASP A 360 22.36 0.78 -16.86
CA ASP A 360 21.85 1.80 -17.76
C ASP A 360 22.97 2.36 -18.67
N PRO A 361 22.86 2.22 -20.01
CA PRO A 361 23.88 2.70 -20.95
C PRO A 361 23.95 4.23 -21.08
N ASN A 362 22.93 4.95 -20.60
CA ASN A 362 22.88 6.42 -20.64
C ASN A 362 23.44 7.06 -19.35
N LEU A 363 23.87 6.26 -18.37
CA LEU A 363 24.39 6.75 -17.11
C LEU A 363 25.79 7.38 -17.28
N SER A 364 25.92 8.66 -16.94
CA SER A 364 27.22 9.34 -17.00
C SER A 364 28.19 8.87 -15.89
N VAL A 365 29.50 8.94 -16.17
CA VAL A 365 30.57 8.63 -15.20
C VAL A 365 30.45 9.48 -13.94
N ALA A 366 30.08 10.75 -14.08
CA ALA A 366 29.92 11.64 -12.93
C ALA A 366 28.79 11.18 -12.01
N LYS A 367 27.60 10.90 -12.57
CA LYS A 367 26.45 10.41 -11.80
C LYS A 367 26.73 9.07 -11.11
N PHE A 368 27.37 8.13 -11.81
CA PHE A 368 27.75 6.84 -11.23
C PHE A 368 28.70 7.02 -10.03
N VAL A 369 29.77 7.81 -10.20
CA VAL A 369 30.77 8.03 -9.15
C VAL A 369 30.15 8.72 -7.93
N THR A 370 29.38 9.80 -8.15
CA THR A 370 28.72 10.52 -7.05
C THR A 370 27.78 9.60 -6.28
N LEU A 371 27.00 8.75 -6.95
CA LEU A 371 26.10 7.82 -6.27
C LEU A 371 26.85 6.78 -5.43
N ALA A 372 27.97 6.24 -5.94
CA ALA A 372 28.79 5.26 -5.22
C ALA A 372 29.51 5.84 -3.99
N GLU A 373 29.90 7.11 -4.05
CA GLU A 373 30.59 7.81 -2.97
C GLU A 373 29.67 8.23 -1.81
N VAL A 374 28.36 8.34 -2.05
CA VAL A 374 27.39 8.74 -1.02
C VAL A 374 27.22 7.68 0.07
N ILE A 375 27.47 6.39 -0.22
CA ILE A 375 27.35 5.31 0.76
C ILE A 375 28.56 5.31 1.70
N PRO A 376 28.37 5.54 3.02
CA PRO A 376 29.48 5.55 3.98
C PRO A 376 30.14 4.19 4.16
N ASP A 377 31.42 4.20 4.56
CA ASP A 377 32.22 2.98 4.76
C ASP A 377 31.67 2.03 5.83
N HIS A 378 30.92 2.54 6.81
CA HIS A 378 30.35 1.76 7.90
C HIS A 378 29.08 1.00 7.54
N TYR A 379 28.49 1.26 6.36
CA TYR A 379 27.40 0.46 5.79
C TYR A 379 27.92 -0.75 5.02
N LYS A 380 29.17 -0.67 4.57
CA LYS A 380 29.84 -1.70 3.77
C LYS A 380 30.57 -2.62 4.73
N VAL A 381 30.37 -3.93 4.65
CA VAL A 381 31.22 -4.90 5.35
C VAL A 381 32.39 -5.28 4.45
N THR A 382 32.07 -5.62 3.20
CA THR A 382 32.98 -5.83 2.08
C THR A 382 32.68 -4.83 0.97
N GLU A 383 33.58 -4.69 0.00
CA GLU A 383 33.38 -3.84 -1.20
C GLU A 383 32.88 -4.64 -2.41
N ASP A 384 32.44 -5.89 -2.20
CA ASP A 384 32.07 -6.80 -3.29
C ASP A 384 30.85 -6.28 -4.08
N GLY A 385 29.88 -5.66 -3.39
CA GLY A 385 28.71 -5.06 -4.03
C GLY A 385 29.07 -3.86 -4.91
N VAL A 386 29.98 -3.00 -4.44
CA VAL A 386 30.51 -1.86 -5.19
C VAL A 386 31.33 -2.33 -6.40
N TYR A 387 32.19 -3.35 -6.21
CA TYR A 387 32.92 -3.96 -7.32
C TYR A 387 31.98 -4.55 -8.37
N ARG A 388 30.92 -5.26 -7.95
CA ARG A 388 29.89 -5.76 -8.88
C ARG A 388 29.25 -4.63 -9.68
N ALA A 389 28.91 -3.52 -9.04
CA ALA A 389 28.35 -2.35 -9.73
C ALA A 389 29.35 -1.73 -10.73
N VAL A 390 30.62 -1.61 -10.36
CA VAL A 390 31.70 -1.16 -11.27
C VAL A 390 31.82 -2.09 -12.46
N ASP A 391 31.80 -3.41 -12.24
CA ASP A 391 31.89 -4.39 -13.32
C ASP A 391 30.71 -4.30 -14.30
N ILE A 392 29.50 -4.16 -13.77
CA ILE A 392 28.28 -3.97 -14.57
C ILE A 392 28.38 -2.67 -15.36
N TYR A 393 28.80 -1.56 -14.73
CA TYR A 393 28.96 -0.27 -15.39
C TYR A 393 29.95 -0.33 -16.55
N LEU A 394 31.13 -0.92 -16.33
CA LEU A 394 32.13 -1.10 -17.39
C LEU A 394 31.64 -2.01 -18.52
N LYS A 395 30.73 -2.96 -18.21
CA LYS A 395 30.07 -3.79 -19.22
C LYS A 395 29.13 -2.98 -20.11
N ALA A 396 28.30 -2.14 -19.49
CA ALA A 396 27.29 -1.33 -20.17
C ALA A 396 27.94 -0.19 -20.98
N HIS A 397 29.13 0.25 -20.61
CA HIS A 397 29.85 1.38 -21.21
C HIS A 397 31.20 0.95 -21.84
N PRO A 398 31.21 0.19 -22.95
CA PRO A 398 32.45 -0.29 -23.56
C PRO A 398 33.34 0.83 -24.11
N ASN A 399 32.75 1.98 -24.46
CA ASN A 399 33.40 3.10 -25.14
C ASN A 399 34.12 4.10 -24.20
N LEU A 400 34.22 3.80 -22.90
CA LEU A 400 34.93 4.66 -21.95
C LEU A 400 36.42 4.80 -22.27
N SER A 401 36.97 5.99 -22.06
CA SER A 401 38.41 6.22 -22.08
C SER A 401 39.10 5.59 -20.86
N ASP A 402 40.41 5.35 -20.96
CA ASP A 402 41.18 4.77 -19.84
C ASP A 402 41.17 5.66 -18.59
N LEU A 403 41.08 6.98 -18.77
CA LEU A 403 40.94 7.93 -17.67
C LEU A 403 39.58 7.79 -16.96
N GLU A 404 38.51 7.62 -17.73
CA GLU A 404 37.16 7.39 -17.19
C GLU A 404 37.07 6.03 -16.51
N ARG A 405 37.59 4.95 -17.10
CA ARG A 405 37.65 3.64 -16.46
C ARG A 405 38.42 3.71 -15.14
N LYS A 406 39.54 4.44 -15.12
CA LYS A 406 40.30 4.69 -13.89
C LYS A 406 39.45 5.42 -12.84
N LYS A 407 38.74 6.48 -13.23
CA LYS A 407 37.85 7.26 -12.34
C LYS A 407 36.69 6.42 -11.80
N VAL A 408 36.07 5.57 -12.61
CA VAL A 408 35.03 4.64 -12.16
C VAL A 408 35.60 3.67 -11.13
N CYS A 409 36.81 3.14 -11.35
CA CYS A 409 37.44 2.18 -10.46
C CYS A 409 37.94 2.78 -9.13
N THR A 410 38.00 4.12 -8.97
CA THR A 410 38.43 4.72 -7.70
C THR A 410 37.39 4.63 -6.59
N VAL A 411 36.13 4.34 -6.92
CA VAL A 411 35.03 4.29 -5.94
C VAL A 411 35.05 3.03 -5.07
N MET A 412 35.78 1.98 -5.49
CA MET A 412 35.90 0.73 -4.74
C MET A 412 37.22 0.69 -3.94
N ASN A 413 37.14 0.26 -2.69
CA ASN A 413 38.33 0.01 -1.88
C ASN A 413 38.84 -1.43 -2.07
N CYS A 414 39.86 -1.60 -2.91
CA CYS A 414 40.44 -2.91 -3.26
C CYS A 414 40.95 -3.72 -2.05
N GLN A 415 41.28 -3.07 -0.93
CA GLN A 415 41.74 -3.76 0.29
C GLN A 415 40.61 -4.52 1.01
N ARG A 416 39.35 -4.12 0.77
CA ARG A 416 38.15 -4.66 1.44
C ARG A 416 37.35 -5.62 0.55
N LEU A 417 37.92 -6.05 -0.57
CA LEU A 417 37.35 -7.08 -1.43
C LEU A 417 37.54 -8.46 -0.81
N SER A 418 36.54 -9.33 -0.98
CA SER A 418 36.68 -10.74 -0.63
C SER A 418 37.64 -11.46 -1.59
N LYS A 419 38.15 -12.62 -1.18
CA LYS A 419 39.04 -13.43 -2.03
C LYS A 419 38.39 -13.83 -3.35
N GLU A 420 37.08 -14.10 -3.32
CA GLU A 420 36.30 -14.45 -4.50
C GLU A 420 36.18 -13.25 -5.45
N ALA A 421 35.91 -12.06 -4.90
CA ALA A 421 35.86 -10.82 -5.68
C ALA A 421 37.24 -10.45 -6.27
N CYS A 422 38.32 -10.60 -5.49
CA CYS A 422 39.69 -10.41 -5.99
C CYS A 422 40.00 -11.35 -7.16
N ALA A 423 39.70 -12.64 -7.03
CA ALA A 423 39.94 -13.61 -8.10
C ALA A 423 39.18 -13.25 -9.39
N HIS A 424 37.93 -12.81 -9.26
CA HIS A 424 37.15 -12.32 -10.40
C HIS A 424 37.75 -11.04 -11.00
N ALA A 425 38.15 -10.07 -10.17
CA ALA A 425 38.76 -8.81 -10.59
C ALA A 425 40.08 -8.99 -11.35
N VAL A 426 40.94 -9.92 -10.92
CA VAL A 426 42.20 -10.22 -11.61
C VAL A 426 41.97 -10.78 -13.02
N GLN A 427 40.88 -11.52 -13.22
CA GLN A 427 40.52 -12.10 -14.52
C GLN A 427 39.70 -11.15 -15.39
N ASN A 428 39.32 -9.98 -14.87
CA ASN A 428 38.44 -9.06 -15.55
C ASN A 428 39.20 -8.12 -16.49
N GLU A 429 39.18 -8.43 -17.78
CA GLU A 429 39.86 -7.66 -18.83
C GLU A 429 39.33 -6.22 -18.99
N ARG A 430 38.14 -5.92 -18.44
CA ARG A 430 37.54 -4.57 -18.50
C ARG A 430 38.17 -3.61 -17.49
N LEU A 431 38.85 -4.11 -16.47
CA LEU A 431 39.51 -3.27 -15.47
C LEU A 431 40.82 -2.69 -16.02
N PRO A 432 41.15 -1.42 -15.71
CA PRO A 432 42.47 -0.87 -15.98
C PRO A 432 43.56 -1.72 -15.32
N VAL A 433 44.68 -1.92 -16.03
CA VAL A 433 45.84 -2.69 -15.54
C VAL A 433 46.29 -2.24 -14.14
N TYR A 434 46.31 -0.94 -13.89
CA TYR A 434 46.65 -0.37 -12.59
C TYR A 434 45.75 -0.91 -11.45
N THR A 435 44.44 -0.98 -11.68
CA THR A 435 43.47 -1.49 -10.71
C THR A 435 43.66 -2.98 -10.47
N ALA A 436 43.89 -3.77 -11.53
CA ALA A 436 44.17 -5.20 -11.39
C ALA A 436 45.44 -5.46 -10.57
N VAL A 437 46.50 -4.67 -10.79
CA VAL A 437 47.75 -4.72 -9.99
C VAL A 437 47.49 -4.34 -8.53
N GLN A 438 46.66 -3.33 -8.28
CA GLN A 438 46.30 -2.91 -6.92
C GLN A 438 45.53 -4.02 -6.17
N VAL A 439 44.60 -4.71 -6.84
CA VAL A 439 43.90 -5.88 -6.27
C VAL A 439 44.89 -6.99 -5.92
N LEU A 440 45.78 -7.37 -6.85
CA LEU A 440 46.81 -8.39 -6.62
C LEU A 440 47.74 -8.04 -5.45
N PHE A 441 48.13 -6.77 -5.34
CA PHE A 441 48.99 -6.29 -4.26
C PHE A 441 48.33 -6.49 -2.89
N TYR A 442 47.06 -6.11 -2.73
CA TYR A 442 46.34 -6.28 -1.47
C TYR A 442 46.03 -7.75 -1.16
N GLU A 443 45.75 -8.57 -2.19
CA GLU A 443 45.60 -10.01 -2.02
C GLU A 443 46.90 -10.64 -1.47
N GLN A 444 48.06 -10.28 -2.04
CA GLN A 444 49.36 -10.77 -1.57
C GLN A 444 49.66 -10.31 -0.14
N GLN A 445 49.34 -9.07 0.21
CA GLN A 445 49.52 -8.54 1.56
C GLN A 445 48.61 -9.25 2.57
N GLY A 446 47.35 -9.52 2.21
CA GLY A 446 46.42 -10.29 3.05
C GLY A 446 46.88 -11.74 3.27
N LEU A 447 47.42 -12.39 2.24
CA LEU A 447 48.03 -13.71 2.36
C LEU A 447 49.24 -13.69 3.27
N GLN A 448 50.12 -12.70 3.15
CA GLN A 448 51.28 -12.54 4.03
C GLN A 448 50.88 -12.30 5.48
N ALA A 449 49.82 -11.53 5.75
CA ALA A 449 49.31 -11.33 7.10
C ALA A 449 48.76 -12.63 7.71
N VAL A 450 47.97 -13.41 6.96
CA VAL A 450 47.44 -14.71 7.42
C VAL A 450 48.55 -15.75 7.60
N ILE A 451 49.56 -15.72 6.72
CA ILE A 451 50.75 -16.57 6.81
C ILE A 451 51.54 -16.18 8.06
N SER A 452 51.79 -14.89 8.30
CA SER A 452 52.49 -14.39 9.49
C SER A 452 51.72 -14.62 10.79
N GLU A 453 50.39 -14.56 10.77
CA GLU A 453 49.53 -14.88 11.92
C GLU A 453 49.55 -16.39 12.22
N LYS A 454 49.57 -17.24 11.18
CA LYS A 454 49.71 -18.69 11.32
C LYS A 454 51.14 -19.16 11.65
N LEU A 455 52.16 -18.35 11.34
CA LEU A 455 53.59 -18.62 11.58
C LEU A 455 54.12 -18.03 12.89
N MET A 456 53.27 -17.54 13.79
CA MET A 456 53.69 -17.10 15.12
C MET A 456 53.36 -18.13 16.23
N PRO A 457 54.18 -19.19 16.40
CA PRO A 457 54.45 -19.76 17.71
C PRO A 457 55.69 -19.06 18.32
N VAL A 458 55.46 -18.29 19.39
CA VAL A 458 56.45 -17.93 20.44
C VAL A 458 57.87 -17.57 19.96
N GLU A 459 58.10 -16.32 19.56
CA GLU A 459 59.45 -15.74 19.58
C GLU A 459 59.40 -14.21 19.69
N LYS A 460 59.00 -13.73 20.87
CA LYS A 460 59.37 -12.39 21.34
C LYS A 460 59.85 -12.47 22.78
N LEU A 461 61.03 -13.06 22.93
CA LEU A 461 61.87 -13.01 24.13
C LEU A 461 63.21 -12.39 23.71
N CYS A 462 63.28 -11.06 23.75
CA CYS A 462 64.27 -10.34 24.58
C CYS A 462 64.24 -8.83 24.36
N SER A 463 64.41 -8.11 25.48
CA SER A 463 64.55 -6.66 25.71
C SER A 463 63.23 -5.87 25.74
N CYS A 464 62.71 -5.33 26.86
CA CYS A 464 63.19 -5.12 28.22
C CYS A 464 61.99 -4.99 29.20
N SER A 465 62.29 -5.06 30.50
CA SER A 465 61.49 -4.73 31.70
C SER A 465 60.53 -5.76 32.30
N SER A 466 60.75 -5.92 33.60
CA SER A 466 60.29 -6.91 34.57
C SER A 466 58.78 -6.84 34.87
N ASP A 467 58.30 -7.95 35.45
CA ASP A 467 57.05 -8.11 36.20
C ASP A 467 55.80 -8.42 35.38
N ASN A 468 55.56 -9.71 35.09
CA ASN A 468 54.23 -10.38 35.10
C ASN A 468 54.25 -11.81 34.49
N LEU A 469 55.20 -12.65 34.91
CA LEU A 469 55.27 -14.06 34.49
C LEU A 469 54.10 -14.98 34.98
N PRO A 470 53.41 -14.72 36.13
CA PRO A 470 52.32 -15.58 36.57
C PRO A 470 51.05 -15.51 35.69
N ALA A 471 50.70 -14.33 35.18
CA ALA A 471 49.45 -14.11 34.45
C ALA A 471 49.41 -14.75 33.05
N ALA A 472 50.57 -14.84 32.37
CA ALA A 472 50.68 -15.46 31.04
C ALA A 472 50.52 -16.98 31.08
N LEU A 473 51.04 -17.63 32.13
CA LEU A 473 50.86 -19.07 32.37
C LEU A 473 49.41 -19.40 32.76
N GLU A 474 48.76 -18.54 33.54
CA GLU A 474 47.36 -18.68 33.94
C GLU A 474 46.40 -18.50 32.75
N MET A 475 46.64 -17.50 31.89
CA MET A 475 45.89 -17.31 30.64
C MET A 475 45.99 -18.52 29.69
N ALA A 476 47.20 -19.10 29.53
CA ALA A 476 47.39 -20.28 28.71
C ALA A 476 46.72 -21.54 29.32
N SER A 477 46.65 -21.64 30.65
CA SER A 477 45.92 -22.70 31.34
C SER A 477 44.40 -22.55 31.16
N LEU A 478 43.88 -21.34 31.32
CA LEU A 478 42.45 -21.02 31.15
C LEU A 478 41.99 -21.18 29.69
N GLN A 479 42.85 -20.92 28.71
CA GLN A 479 42.56 -21.20 27.30
C GLN A 479 42.45 -22.70 27.04
N ARG A 480 43.39 -23.51 27.56
CA ARG A 480 43.30 -24.99 27.47
C ARG A 480 42.07 -25.54 28.17
N GLU A 481 41.71 -24.98 29.33
CA GLU A 481 40.50 -25.38 30.05
C GLU A 481 39.22 -25.00 29.28
N ASN A 482 39.18 -23.82 28.66
CA ASN A 482 38.07 -23.41 27.81
C ASN A 482 37.89 -24.32 26.58
N GLU A 483 38.98 -24.74 25.94
CA GLU A 483 38.92 -25.70 24.83
C GLU A 483 38.44 -27.08 25.30
N ALA A 484 38.91 -27.55 26.45
CA ALA A 484 38.45 -28.79 27.06
C ALA A 484 36.95 -28.72 27.44
N LEU A 485 36.47 -27.57 27.93
CA LEU A 485 35.06 -27.34 28.24
C LEU A 485 34.19 -27.25 26.98
N LYS A 486 34.68 -26.65 25.89
CA LYS A 486 34.00 -26.67 24.58
C LYS A 486 33.83 -28.10 24.06
N LEU A 487 34.87 -28.92 24.18
CA LEU A 487 34.82 -30.32 23.76
C LEU A 487 33.86 -31.15 24.63
N LYS A 488 33.82 -30.91 25.94
CA LYS A 488 32.84 -31.52 26.86
C LYS A 488 31.41 -31.08 26.53
N ASN A 489 31.18 -29.80 26.22
CA ASN A 489 29.86 -29.30 25.81
C ASN A 489 29.38 -29.93 24.51
N LEU A 490 30.24 -30.06 23.50
CA LEU A 490 29.90 -30.79 22.26
C LEU A 490 29.55 -32.25 22.54
N LYS A 491 30.28 -32.91 23.45
CA LYS A 491 30.04 -34.31 23.83
C LYS A 491 28.73 -34.47 24.62
N LEU A 492 28.40 -33.53 25.50
CA LEU A 492 27.13 -33.49 26.22
C LEU A 492 25.96 -33.19 25.28
N LYS A 493 26.11 -32.25 24.35
CA LYS A 493 25.10 -31.92 23.34
C LYS A 493 24.78 -33.14 22.46
N LYS A 494 25.81 -33.88 22.01
CA LYS A 494 25.63 -35.13 21.28
C LYS A 494 24.95 -36.23 22.12
N LYS A 495 25.29 -36.34 23.41
CA LYS A 495 24.59 -37.27 24.32
C LYS A 495 23.13 -36.89 24.55
N LEU A 496 22.83 -35.60 24.58
CA LEU A 496 21.48 -35.07 24.76
C LEU A 496 20.63 -35.35 23.52
N GLU A 497 21.18 -35.14 22.32
CA GLU A 497 20.58 -35.56 21.05
C GLU A 497 20.38 -37.09 20.97
N ASP A 498 21.34 -37.88 21.46
CA ASP A 498 21.20 -39.35 21.51
C ASP A 498 20.16 -39.81 22.55
N MET A 499 20.00 -39.09 23.66
CA MET A 499 18.95 -39.37 24.65
C MET A 499 17.57 -39.00 24.11
N GLU A 500 17.44 -37.85 23.46
CA GLU A 500 16.21 -37.39 22.82
C GLU A 500 15.77 -38.37 21.72
N LYS A 501 16.72 -38.86 20.90
CA LYS A 501 16.47 -39.95 19.93
C LYS A 501 16.03 -41.25 20.60
N ARG A 502 16.56 -41.60 21.79
CA ARG A 502 16.15 -42.80 22.54
C ARG A 502 14.78 -42.66 23.19
N GLU A 503 14.39 -41.46 23.63
CA GLU A 503 13.03 -41.20 24.15
C GLU A 503 11.98 -41.28 23.04
N ILE A 504 12.30 -40.80 21.83
CA ILE A 504 11.43 -40.94 20.66
C ILE A 504 11.21 -42.41 20.27
N VAL A 505 12.23 -43.26 20.42
CA VAL A 505 12.14 -44.72 20.15
C VAL A 505 11.36 -45.48 21.22
N ARG A 506 11.40 -45.05 22.50
CA ARG A 506 10.58 -45.68 23.57
C ARG A 506 9.09 -45.39 23.43
N PHE A 507 8.70 -44.26 22.83
CA PHE A 507 7.28 -43.90 22.66
C PHE A 507 6.63 -44.52 21.41
N SER A 508 7.41 -45.16 20.53
CA SER A 508 6.94 -45.68 19.24
C SER A 508 7.05 -47.21 19.09
N GLY A 509 7.45 -47.94 20.15
CA GLY A 509 7.58 -49.40 20.12
C GLY A 509 7.07 -50.08 21.39
N SER A 510 5.76 -50.11 21.63
CA SER A 510 5.12 -51.17 22.43
C SER A 510 3.60 -51.21 22.18
N GLY A 511 3.22 -52.10 21.26
CA GLY A 511 1.89 -52.64 20.99
C GLY A 511 2.11 -53.66 19.87
N SER A 512 1.86 -54.95 19.98
CA SER A 512 0.96 -55.75 20.83
C SER A 512 1.51 -57.18 20.95
N ASP A 513 1.12 -57.95 21.99
CA ASP A 513 0.37 -59.22 21.84
C ASP A 513 0.16 -60.00 23.17
N SER A 514 -1.13 -60.20 23.46
CA SER A 514 -1.87 -61.26 24.19
C SER A 514 -1.23 -62.11 25.31
N SER A 515 -1.83 -62.12 26.52
CA SER A 515 -2.93 -63.04 26.92
C SER A 515 -3.11 -63.22 28.45
N SER A 516 -4.39 -63.27 28.86
CA SER A 516 -4.99 -63.96 30.04
C SER A 516 -5.12 -63.30 31.43
N ALA A 517 -6.39 -63.22 31.84
CA ALA A 517 -7.02 -63.49 33.16
C ALA A 517 -7.10 -62.42 34.29
N ARG A 518 -8.37 -61.99 34.54
CA ARG A 518 -9.09 -61.72 35.82
C ARG A 518 -8.53 -60.59 36.72
N ASP A 519 -9.28 -59.76 37.45
CA ASP A 519 -10.70 -59.66 37.82
C ASP A 519 -11.00 -58.20 38.27
N SER A 520 -12.28 -57.81 38.21
CA SER A 520 -13.00 -56.88 39.09
C SER A 520 -12.71 -55.37 39.17
N THR A 521 -13.81 -54.65 38.90
CA THR A 521 -14.38 -53.46 39.60
C THR A 521 -14.04 -52.01 39.19
N ALA A 522 -15.12 -51.34 38.76
CA ALA A 522 -15.60 -50.00 39.15
C ALA A 522 -15.35 -48.77 38.23
N GLN A 523 -16.47 -48.41 37.56
CA GLN A 523 -17.12 -47.09 37.49
C GLN A 523 -16.54 -45.92 36.66
N SER A 524 -17.42 -45.45 35.74
CA SER A 524 -17.73 -44.05 35.31
C SER A 524 -16.60 -43.15 34.79
N SER A 525 -16.76 -42.28 33.80
CA SER A 525 -17.75 -41.96 32.78
C SER A 525 -17.08 -40.87 31.91
N ASP A 526 -17.26 -40.97 30.59
CA ASP A 526 -17.16 -39.93 29.56
C ASP A 526 -15.96 -38.95 29.49
N LYS A 527 -15.10 -39.27 28.52
CA LYS A 527 -14.27 -38.45 27.59
C LYS A 527 -14.14 -36.93 27.82
N PRO A 528 -12.92 -36.42 27.54
CA PRO A 528 -12.79 -35.59 26.33
C PRO A 528 -11.55 -35.87 25.47
N GLY A 529 -11.76 -35.81 24.15
CA GLY A 529 -11.03 -34.94 23.21
C GLY A 529 -9.53 -35.15 22.98
N SER A 530 -9.21 -35.91 21.94
CA SER A 530 -7.89 -36.00 21.27
C SER A 530 -7.29 -34.64 20.88
N LEU A 531 -6.17 -34.26 21.50
CA LEU A 531 -5.24 -33.23 20.99
C LEU A 531 -4.09 -33.90 20.23
N ARG A 532 -4.14 -33.81 18.90
CA ARG A 532 -3.07 -34.21 17.98
C ARG A 532 -1.99 -33.11 17.98
N ARG A 533 -0.88 -33.31 18.70
CA ARG A 533 0.38 -32.58 18.43
C ARG A 533 1.02 -33.16 17.17
N LYS A 534 1.18 -32.32 16.14
CA LYS A 534 2.04 -32.59 14.99
C LYS A 534 3.31 -31.75 15.11
N SER A 535 4.43 -32.47 15.10
CA SER A 535 5.77 -32.18 14.58
C SER A 535 6.10 -30.76 14.14
N PHE A 536 7.09 -30.17 14.82
CA PHE A 536 7.90 -29.06 14.35
C PHE A 536 8.91 -29.53 13.28
N ILE A 537 9.26 -28.62 12.37
CA ILE A 537 10.27 -28.72 11.30
C ILE A 537 9.78 -29.46 10.03
N ASN A 538 9.04 -28.73 9.20
CA ASN A 538 9.30 -28.56 7.75
C ASN A 538 8.21 -27.64 7.14
N SER A 539 8.40 -26.31 7.15
CA SER A 539 7.66 -25.38 6.28
C SER A 539 8.17 -23.95 6.45
N MET A 540 9.01 -23.47 5.53
CA MET A 540 9.13 -22.05 5.20
C MET A 540 9.44 -21.92 3.71
N SER A 541 8.41 -22.14 2.90
CA SER A 541 8.25 -21.54 1.58
C SER A 541 6.79 -21.80 1.19
N LYS A 542 6.09 -20.77 0.69
CA LYS A 542 4.63 -20.66 0.46
C LYS A 542 3.85 -19.99 1.60
N SER A 543 4.09 -18.70 1.77
CA SER A 543 3.03 -17.74 2.08
C SER A 543 3.49 -16.36 1.64
N LEU A 544 3.22 -16.03 0.38
CA LEU A 544 3.14 -14.68 -0.23
C LEU A 544 2.85 -14.89 -1.73
N GLY A 545 1.72 -15.54 -2.01
CA GLY A 545 1.33 -15.94 -3.36
C GLY A 545 -0.18 -16.00 -3.53
N TRP A 546 -0.88 -15.09 -2.86
CA TRP A 546 -2.32 -14.96 -3.01
C TRP A 546 -2.73 -13.51 -2.80
N PHE A 547 -2.48 -12.66 -3.81
CA PHE A 547 -3.26 -11.48 -4.21
C PHE A 547 -2.63 -10.89 -5.48
N TYR A 548 -2.49 -11.72 -6.53
CA TYR A 548 -2.29 -11.26 -7.90
C TYR A 548 -3.05 -12.21 -8.81
N SER A 549 -4.28 -11.83 -9.15
CA SER A 549 -5.04 -12.44 -10.24
C SER A 549 -6.20 -11.53 -10.61
N PHE A 550 -5.92 -10.48 -11.40
CA PHE A 550 -6.86 -9.98 -12.40
C PHE A 550 -6.05 -9.30 -13.51
N ALA A 551 -5.65 -10.09 -14.52
CA ALA A 551 -5.31 -9.57 -15.83
C ALA A 551 -6.60 -9.47 -16.67
N PRO A 552 -6.75 -8.48 -17.58
CA PRO A 552 -7.97 -8.31 -18.37
C PRO A 552 -8.11 -9.41 -19.42
N ILE A 553 -9.33 -9.93 -19.53
CA ILE A 553 -9.78 -10.87 -20.56
C ILE A 553 -9.87 -10.14 -21.91
N GLY A 554 -9.02 -10.50 -22.87
CA GLY A 554 -9.22 -10.24 -24.30
C GLY A 554 -10.10 -11.31 -24.94
N PRO A 555 -10.82 -11.00 -26.04
CA PRO A 555 -11.94 -11.82 -26.50
C PRO A 555 -11.50 -13.09 -27.23
N ALA A 556 -12.13 -14.20 -26.85
CA ALA A 556 -12.04 -15.47 -27.55
C ALA A 556 -12.76 -15.40 -28.91
N GLN A 557 -12.03 -15.63 -30.00
CA GLN A 557 -12.60 -16.08 -31.27
C GLN A 557 -12.32 -17.57 -31.42
N GLY A 558 -13.41 -18.34 -31.48
CA GLY A 558 -13.41 -19.79 -31.60
C GLY A 558 -12.84 -20.27 -32.93
N ARG A 559 -12.22 -21.45 -32.88
CA ARG A 559 -11.86 -22.21 -34.08
C ARG A 559 -12.32 -23.65 -33.90
N ALA A 560 -13.45 -23.97 -34.51
CA ALA A 560 -13.83 -25.33 -34.85
C ALA A 560 -12.97 -25.80 -36.03
N GLY A 561 -12.52 -27.05 -35.97
CA GLY A 561 -11.64 -27.65 -36.96
C GLY A 561 -12.33 -27.96 -38.29
N THR A 562 -11.54 -27.98 -39.35
CA THR A 562 -11.72 -28.86 -40.52
C THR A 562 -10.41 -28.93 -41.30
N THR A 563 -10.22 -30.09 -41.92
CA THR A 563 -9.03 -30.70 -42.54
C THR A 563 -8.51 -30.00 -43.82
N PRO A 564 -7.31 -30.38 -44.32
CA PRO A 564 -6.53 -29.59 -45.28
C PRO A 564 -6.79 -29.96 -46.75
N ALA A 565 -6.63 -29.00 -47.65
CA ALA A 565 -6.46 -29.22 -49.09
C ALA A 565 -5.45 -28.20 -49.68
N ASN A 566 -4.69 -28.70 -50.66
CA ASN A 566 -3.50 -28.14 -51.32
C ASN A 566 -3.63 -26.72 -51.94
N PRO A 567 -2.50 -26.06 -52.23
CA PRO A 567 -2.45 -24.75 -52.88
C PRO A 567 -2.27 -24.86 -54.39
N GLU A 568 -2.98 -24.05 -55.18
CA GLU A 568 -2.55 -23.70 -56.54
C GLU A 568 -3.23 -22.44 -57.07
N ALA A 569 -2.40 -21.56 -57.67
CA ALA A 569 -2.70 -20.52 -58.65
C ALA A 569 -3.69 -19.37 -58.27
N CYS A 570 -3.69 -18.17 -58.83
CA CYS A 570 -2.81 -17.28 -59.61
C CYS A 570 -3.74 -16.11 -60.02
N THR A 571 -3.20 -14.89 -60.17
CA THR A 571 -3.73 -13.78 -61.02
C THR A 571 -5.01 -12.98 -60.67
N LYS A 572 -4.74 -11.73 -60.26
CA LYS A 572 -5.19 -10.42 -60.83
C LYS A 572 -6.62 -9.86 -60.61
N PRO A 573 -6.78 -8.50 -60.72
CA PRO A 573 -7.87 -7.73 -60.11
C PRO A 573 -8.76 -6.96 -61.11
N ARG A 574 -9.69 -6.17 -60.53
CA ARG A 574 -10.53 -5.05 -61.06
C ARG A 574 -11.93 -5.40 -61.61
N GLY A 575 -12.90 -4.62 -61.13
CA GLY A 575 -14.19 -4.44 -61.78
C GLY A 575 -15.18 -3.59 -60.97
N HIS A 576 -15.07 -2.25 -61.07
CA HIS A 576 -16.18 -1.34 -60.78
C HIS A 576 -17.36 -1.67 -61.70
N ARG A 577 -18.60 -1.69 -61.18
CA ARG A 577 -19.69 -0.83 -61.67
C ARG A 577 -20.96 -0.95 -60.82
N ARG A 578 -21.57 0.22 -60.64
CA ARG A 578 -22.92 0.49 -60.14
C ARG A 578 -23.98 -0.24 -60.98
N HIS A 579 -25.14 -0.54 -60.41
CA HIS A 579 -26.43 0.05 -60.79
C HIS A 579 -27.55 -0.39 -59.82
N SER A 580 -28.48 0.53 -59.63
CA SER A 580 -29.65 0.49 -58.75
C SER A 580 -30.79 -0.40 -59.24
N VAL A 581 -31.82 -0.46 -58.38
CA VAL A 581 -33.26 -0.75 -58.62
C VAL A 581 -33.67 -2.21 -58.37
N SER A 582 -34.11 -2.49 -57.14
CA SER A 582 -35.52 -2.64 -56.75
C SER A 582 -35.61 -3.08 -55.29
#